data_AF-K9P5T2-F1
#
_entry.id   AF-K9P5T2-F1
#
_cell.length_a   1.000
_cell.length_b   1.000
_cell.length_c   1.000
_cell.angle_alpha   90.00
_cell.angle_beta   90.00
_cell.angle_gamma   90.00
#
_symmetry.space_group_name_H-M   'P 1'
#
loop_
_entity.id
_entity.type
_entity.pdbx_description
1 polymer ?
#
loop_
_entity_poly.entity_id
_entity_poly.type
_entity_poly.pdbx_seq_one_letter_code
_entity_poly.pdbx_strand_id
1 'polypeptide(L)'
;MSLWSRLFGRRDTVSWGERKPEKNGGLLDTLVSDPGTVPMEMDRRPQITPWSAARLGTIFMDFAHEPTPSRLAEARLARQCLSKFWLSAPIDALELLYGSAVGDSYRQMIGGELASQPLLRDEEAWRDHLSERLFSGFDRPEMANILLAVMPYFRRGKMKVRNCEQNLPAWLLEDYASLFEPELLPRLRQPSPLERRALAPAGATRAVPAAAGAGARVSAAGAEPDAPPLPQLSSFTGAQALQLTGSEEFLTRLNGLVNLFEIDPDDGAIRQELGSFRRQLGQIWLDTPEDRLQPLFESPFGDLYRKFLRSGYAATPLAEEDRQLRSQLAQYVRNMTRPKATQVVLAVLPFYPPGKIGFAGGEQFMPQWLLGALPSLYVKN
;
A
#
# COMPACT_ATOMS: atom_id res chain seq x y z
N MET A 1 20.62 15.37 -22.31
CA MET A 1 19.46 16.20 -21.91
C MET A 1 18.75 15.49 -20.77
N SER A 2 18.63 16.17 -19.64
CA SER A 2 18.35 15.57 -18.34
C SER A 2 16.87 15.17 -18.17
N LEU A 3 16.59 13.95 -17.68
CA LEU A 3 15.26 13.39 -17.35
C LEU A 3 14.40 14.29 -16.43
N TRP A 4 15.01 15.32 -15.85
CA TRP A 4 14.45 16.29 -14.92
C TRP A 4 13.54 17.35 -15.57
N SER A 5 13.75 17.69 -16.85
CA SER A 5 12.90 18.69 -17.54
C SER A 5 11.55 18.12 -17.98
N ARG A 6 11.44 16.79 -18.13
CA ARG A 6 10.20 16.10 -18.50
C ARG A 6 9.24 15.92 -17.32
N LEU A 7 9.76 15.92 -16.10
CA LEU A 7 9.00 15.60 -14.89
C LEU A 7 8.82 16.73 -13.88
N PHE A 8 9.43 17.94 -13.98
CA PHE A 8 9.06 19.09 -13.13
C PHE A 8 8.86 20.44 -13.82
N GLY A 9 8.96 20.50 -15.16
CA GLY A 9 8.91 21.79 -15.86
C GLY A 9 10.17 22.60 -15.52
N ARG A 10 10.50 23.58 -16.34
CA ARG A 10 11.70 24.41 -16.12
C ARG A 10 11.66 25.01 -14.71
N ARG A 11 12.82 25.02 -14.03
CA ARG A 11 13.11 25.82 -12.83
C ARG A 11 12.36 27.14 -12.95
N ASP A 12 11.41 27.42 -12.04
CA ASP A 12 10.94 28.77 -11.65
C ASP A 12 9.70 28.79 -10.74
N THR A 13 9.16 27.66 -10.25
CA THR A 13 7.99 27.74 -9.31
C THR A 13 8.09 26.88 -8.06
N VAL A 14 9.32 26.65 -7.56
CA VAL A 14 9.47 26.37 -6.13
C VAL A 14 9.94 27.67 -5.47
N SER A 15 8.96 28.46 -4.99
CA SER A 15 9.22 29.56 -4.08
C SER A 15 9.59 28.96 -2.72
N TRP A 16 10.86 28.62 -2.59
CA TRP A 16 11.50 28.46 -1.29
C TRP A 16 11.67 29.85 -0.71
N GLY A 17 11.04 30.14 0.43
CA GLY A 17 11.24 31.41 1.11
C GLY A 17 12.73 31.59 1.40
N GLU A 18 13.35 32.57 0.76
CA GLU A 18 14.74 32.94 0.97
C GLU A 18 14.95 33.32 2.45
N ARG A 19 15.80 32.56 3.17
CA ARG A 19 16.45 33.07 4.38
C ARG A 19 17.87 33.49 4.02
N LYS A 20 18.10 34.81 4.05
CA LYS A 20 19.45 35.39 4.12
C LYS A 20 20.13 34.94 5.42
N PRO A 21 21.42 34.59 5.40
CA PRO A 21 22.15 34.25 6.60
C PRO A 21 22.68 35.53 7.27
N GLU A 22 22.18 35.87 8.45
CA GLU A 22 22.86 36.82 9.33
C GLU A 22 23.77 36.07 10.30
N LYS A 23 25.07 36.42 10.20
CA LYS A 23 26.09 36.14 11.20
C LYS A 23 25.85 37.05 12.41
N ASN A 24 25.83 36.48 13.60
CA ASN A 24 26.63 37.01 14.71
C ASN A 24 26.79 35.96 15.80
N GLY A 25 28.04 35.79 16.24
CA GLY A 25 28.39 34.99 17.41
C GLY A 25 28.47 35.86 18.67
N GLY A 26 28.55 35.19 19.83
CA GLY A 26 29.15 35.75 21.04
C GLY A 26 28.33 35.60 22.32
N LEU A 27 28.74 34.60 23.12
CA LEU A 27 28.83 34.56 24.59
C LEU A 27 27.58 34.61 25.49
N LEU A 28 27.39 33.45 26.16
CA LEU A 28 27.00 33.19 27.56
C LEU A 28 26.77 34.42 28.47
N ASP A 29 25.63 34.44 29.17
CA ASP A 29 25.65 34.31 30.64
C ASP A 29 24.30 33.83 31.21
N THR A 30 24.34 33.43 32.46
CA THR A 30 23.63 32.33 33.09
C THR A 30 22.56 32.86 34.08
N LEU A 31 21.65 31.97 34.53
CA LEU A 31 20.86 32.00 35.78
C LEU A 31 19.49 32.71 35.74
N VAL A 32 18.40 31.93 35.77
CA VAL A 32 17.72 31.42 36.97
C VAL A 32 16.70 30.35 36.55
N SER A 33 16.71 29.25 37.30
CA SER A 33 15.90 28.04 37.12
C SER A 33 14.42 28.28 37.43
N ASP A 34 13.53 27.76 36.59
CA ASP A 34 12.11 27.58 36.92
C ASP A 34 11.73 26.10 36.67
N PRO A 35 10.98 25.45 37.58
CA PRO A 35 10.86 24.00 37.64
C PRO A 35 9.80 23.51 36.65
N GLY A 36 10.21 22.77 35.62
CA GLY A 36 9.23 22.14 34.71
C GLY A 36 9.77 21.66 33.38
N THR A 37 11.05 21.84 33.07
CA THR A 37 11.66 21.28 31.86
C THR A 37 11.93 19.80 32.06
N VAL A 38 10.95 18.97 31.69
CA VAL A 38 11.25 17.62 31.22
C VAL A 38 12.00 17.81 29.89
N PRO A 39 13.28 17.40 29.78
CA PRO A 39 13.95 17.41 28.48
C PRO A 39 13.22 16.40 27.61
N MET A 40 12.54 16.85 26.55
CA MET A 40 12.06 15.96 25.50
C MET A 40 13.28 15.48 24.69
N GLU A 41 14.03 14.55 25.27
CA GLU A 41 14.95 13.69 24.53
C GLU A 41 14.12 12.77 23.62
N MET A 42 14.26 12.98 22.32
CA MET A 42 13.58 12.27 21.23
C MET A 42 14.03 10.80 21.03
N ASP A 43 14.91 10.27 21.88
CA ASP A 43 15.44 8.90 21.78
C ASP A 43 14.77 7.90 22.73
N ARG A 44 13.73 8.30 23.45
CA ARG A 44 12.85 7.32 24.07
C ARG A 44 12.02 6.69 22.96
N ARG A 45 12.31 5.41 22.66
CA ARG A 45 11.37 4.49 22.00
C ARG A 45 9.96 4.90 22.42
N PRO A 46 9.10 5.37 21.51
CA PRO A 46 7.78 5.81 21.92
C PRO A 46 7.15 4.63 22.65
N GLN A 47 6.76 4.82 23.90
CA GLN A 47 5.72 3.99 24.48
C GLN A 47 4.51 4.28 23.60
N ILE A 48 4.35 3.49 22.54
CA ILE A 48 3.18 3.48 21.70
C ILE A 48 2.07 2.99 22.63
N THR A 49 1.44 3.92 23.35
CA THR A 49 0.05 3.73 23.69
C THR A 49 -0.66 3.74 22.33
N PRO A 50 -1.23 2.61 21.86
CA PRO A 50 -1.92 2.62 20.59
C PRO A 50 -3.11 3.57 20.75
N TRP A 51 -3.03 4.75 20.13
CA TRP A 51 -4.18 5.63 20.11
C TRP A 51 -5.27 4.96 19.30
N SER A 52 -6.42 4.75 19.94
CA SER A 52 -7.63 4.36 19.25
C SER A 52 -8.05 5.49 18.30
N ALA A 53 -8.75 5.14 17.21
CA ALA A 53 -9.31 6.13 16.30
C ALA A 53 -10.19 7.16 17.05
N ALA A 54 -10.93 6.73 18.07
CA ALA A 54 -11.73 7.61 18.92
C ALA A 54 -10.87 8.65 19.67
N ARG A 55 -9.70 8.26 20.19
CA ARG A 55 -8.79 9.20 20.85
C ARG A 55 -8.21 10.19 19.87
N LEU A 56 -7.80 9.74 18.68
CA LEU A 56 -7.30 10.63 17.62
C LEU A 56 -8.34 11.68 17.23
N GLY A 57 -9.59 11.26 16.96
CA GLY A 57 -10.68 12.18 16.65
C GLY A 57 -10.93 13.21 17.77
N THR A 58 -10.87 12.79 19.04
CA THR A 58 -11.01 13.68 20.20
C THR A 58 -9.88 14.72 20.23
N ILE A 59 -8.62 14.30 20.06
CA ILE A 59 -7.47 15.22 20.07
C ILE A 59 -7.63 16.30 19.00
N PHE A 60 -8.01 15.92 17.77
CA PHE A 60 -8.17 16.89 16.69
C PHE A 60 -9.39 17.79 16.88
N MET A 61 -10.47 17.27 17.47
CA MET A 61 -11.65 18.06 17.80
C MET A 61 -11.35 19.08 18.89
N ASP A 62 -10.69 18.66 19.97
CA ASP A 62 -10.34 19.53 21.11
C ASP A 62 -9.39 20.65 20.68
N PHE A 63 -8.42 20.34 19.81
CA PHE A 63 -7.52 21.33 19.23
C PHE A 63 -8.26 22.31 18.31
N ALA A 64 -9.19 21.83 17.49
CA ALA A 64 -9.99 22.68 16.61
C ALA A 64 -10.93 23.61 17.41
N HIS A 65 -11.43 23.15 18.56
CA HIS A 65 -12.31 23.95 19.41
C HIS A 65 -11.57 25.03 20.19
N GLU A 66 -10.40 24.69 20.74
CA GLU A 66 -9.57 25.64 21.48
C GLU A 66 -8.07 25.29 21.30
N PRO A 67 -7.32 26.09 20.52
CA PRO A 67 -5.94 25.81 20.17
C PRO A 67 -4.97 26.30 21.26
N THR A 68 -4.95 25.63 22.41
CA THR A 68 -3.94 25.89 23.45
C THR A 68 -2.59 25.26 23.09
N PRO A 69 -1.46 25.74 23.66
CA PRO A 69 -0.15 25.15 23.42
C PRO A 69 -0.05 23.65 23.74
N SER A 70 -0.74 23.19 24.79
CA SER A 70 -0.77 21.78 25.17
C SER A 70 -1.53 20.92 24.17
N ARG A 71 -2.71 21.38 23.71
CA ARG A 71 -3.49 20.68 22.67
C ARG A 71 -2.79 20.68 21.33
N LEU A 72 -2.08 21.76 20.99
CA LEU A 72 -1.24 21.81 19.79
C LEU A 72 -0.11 20.77 19.87
N ALA A 73 0.56 20.63 21.01
CA ALA A 73 1.60 19.62 21.20
C ALA A 73 1.03 18.20 21.05
N GLU A 74 -0.14 17.92 21.65
CA GLU A 74 -0.82 16.63 21.52
C GLU A 74 -1.24 16.34 20.08
N ALA A 75 -1.81 17.33 19.37
CA ALA A 75 -2.19 17.22 17.98
C ALA A 75 -1.00 16.97 17.04
N ARG A 76 0.17 17.57 17.34
CA ARG A 76 1.42 17.30 16.59
C ARG A 76 1.93 15.87 16.78
N LEU A 77 1.87 15.36 18.01
CA LEU A 77 2.19 13.95 18.27
C LEU A 77 1.18 13.02 17.54
N ALA A 78 -0.12 13.35 17.55
CA ALA A 78 -1.17 12.68 16.79
C ALA A 78 -0.89 12.63 15.29
N ARG A 79 -0.48 13.76 14.71
CA ARG A 79 -0.03 13.84 13.32
C ARG A 79 1.16 12.93 13.03
N GLN A 80 2.18 12.92 13.89
CA GLN A 80 3.34 12.05 13.71
C GLN A 80 2.99 10.56 13.83
N CYS A 81 2.10 10.21 14.76
CA CYS A 81 1.62 8.83 14.91
C CYS A 81 0.87 8.37 13.65
N LEU A 82 -0.05 9.20 13.14
CA LEU A 82 -0.76 8.91 11.89
C LEU A 82 0.18 8.82 10.68
N SER A 83 1.18 9.70 10.60
CA SER A 83 2.20 9.62 9.54
C SER A 83 2.94 8.29 9.57
N LYS A 84 3.40 7.84 10.74
CA LYS A 84 4.06 6.54 10.93
C LYS A 84 3.12 5.36 10.68
N PHE A 85 1.86 5.48 11.09
CA PHE A 85 0.82 4.48 10.82
C PHE A 85 0.63 4.28 9.31
N TRP A 86 0.52 5.36 8.53
CA TRP A 86 0.36 5.22 7.08
C TRP A 86 1.61 4.64 6.41
N LEU A 87 2.81 4.93 6.91
CA LEU A 87 4.04 4.31 6.40
C LEU A 87 4.12 2.80 6.69
N SER A 88 3.52 2.33 7.79
CA SER A 88 3.49 0.91 8.16
C SER A 88 2.25 0.17 7.68
N ALA A 89 1.22 0.90 7.23
CA ALA A 89 -0.02 0.34 6.75
C ALA A 89 0.20 -0.55 5.52
N PRO A 90 -0.46 -1.72 5.43
CA PRO A 90 -0.43 -2.53 4.22
C PRO A 90 -1.01 -1.74 3.05
N ILE A 91 -0.28 -1.69 1.93
CA ILE A 91 -0.62 -0.92 0.71
C ILE A 91 -2.00 -1.31 0.18
N ASP A 92 -2.32 -2.60 0.28
CA ASP A 92 -3.58 -3.24 -0.13
C ASP A 92 -4.75 -2.94 0.82
N ALA A 93 -4.46 -2.60 2.08
CA ALA A 93 -5.47 -2.18 3.05
C ALA A 93 -5.66 -0.66 3.09
N LEU A 94 -4.90 0.13 2.32
CA LEU A 94 -4.93 1.59 2.41
C LEU A 94 -6.33 2.17 2.17
N GLU A 95 -7.01 1.73 1.12
CA GLU A 95 -8.36 2.20 0.80
C GLU A 95 -9.36 1.88 1.93
N LEU A 96 -9.31 0.64 2.44
CA LEU A 96 -10.15 0.20 3.55
C LEU A 96 -9.86 0.99 4.83
N LEU A 97 -8.58 1.17 5.17
CA LEU A 97 -8.14 1.92 6.35
C LEU A 97 -8.52 3.40 6.20
N TYR A 98 -8.38 3.95 5.00
CA TYR A 98 -8.81 5.31 4.68
C TYR A 98 -10.33 5.46 4.78
N GLY A 99 -11.12 4.45 4.40
CA GLY A 99 -12.57 4.43 4.59
C GLY A 99 -13.04 4.15 6.02
N SER A 100 -12.13 3.87 6.96
CA SER A 100 -12.47 3.50 8.35
C SER A 100 -12.35 4.68 9.33
N ALA A 101 -12.65 4.43 10.61
CA ALA A 101 -12.58 5.44 11.67
C ALA A 101 -11.18 6.11 11.83
N VAL A 102 -10.09 5.39 11.54
CA VAL A 102 -8.74 6.01 11.53
C VAL A 102 -8.58 6.96 10.35
N GLY A 103 -9.17 6.62 9.20
CA GLY A 103 -9.22 7.47 8.03
C GLY A 103 -10.11 8.70 8.22
N ASP A 104 -11.21 8.59 8.96
CA ASP A 104 -12.03 9.75 9.36
C ASP A 104 -11.22 10.73 10.22
N SER A 105 -10.52 10.21 11.23
CA SER A 105 -9.63 11.01 12.08
C SER A 105 -8.52 11.68 11.26
N TYR A 106 -7.99 10.96 10.27
CA TYR A 106 -6.97 11.48 9.36
C TYR A 106 -7.53 12.59 8.45
N ARG A 107 -8.70 12.41 7.83
CA ARG A 107 -9.39 13.43 7.02
C ARG A 107 -9.71 14.68 7.85
N GLN A 108 -10.19 14.49 9.08
CA GLN A 108 -10.43 15.59 10.02
C GLN A 108 -9.13 16.38 10.30
N MET A 109 -8.01 15.68 10.51
CA MET A 109 -6.72 16.32 10.75
C MET A 109 -6.22 17.13 9.55
N ILE A 110 -6.20 16.55 8.34
CA ILE A 110 -5.70 17.25 7.14
C ILE A 110 -6.65 18.35 6.66
N GLY A 111 -7.95 18.19 6.96
CA GLY A 111 -8.98 19.19 6.77
C GLY A 111 -9.04 20.24 7.90
N GLY A 112 -8.28 20.08 8.97
CA GLY A 112 -8.32 20.97 10.14
C GLY A 112 -7.26 22.07 10.12
N GLU A 113 -7.27 22.89 11.18
CA GLU A 113 -6.32 23.99 11.38
C GLU A 113 -4.90 23.51 11.71
N LEU A 114 -4.69 22.23 12.02
CA LEU A 114 -3.34 21.73 12.31
C LEU A 114 -2.40 21.86 11.11
N ALA A 115 -2.94 21.72 9.89
CA ALA A 115 -2.18 21.89 8.65
C ALA A 115 -1.79 23.36 8.37
N SER A 116 -2.48 24.34 8.99
CA SER A 116 -2.16 25.77 8.86
C SER A 116 -1.06 26.20 9.83
N GLN A 117 -0.85 25.46 10.93
CA GLN A 117 0.17 25.72 11.93
C GLN A 117 1.61 25.63 11.36
N PRO A 118 2.55 26.45 11.85
CA PRO A 118 3.95 26.29 11.50
C PRO A 118 4.48 24.93 11.96
N LEU A 119 5.34 24.32 11.16
CA LEU A 119 6.04 23.09 11.52
C LEU A 119 7.21 23.40 12.46
N LEU A 120 7.53 22.46 13.35
CA LEU A 120 8.80 22.46 14.06
C LEU A 120 9.94 21.99 13.15
N ARG A 121 11.19 22.25 13.52
CA ARG A 121 12.38 21.83 12.74
C ARG A 121 12.37 20.33 12.43
N ASP A 122 12.01 19.49 13.40
CA ASP A 122 11.99 18.04 13.19
C ASP A 122 10.84 17.60 12.28
N GLU A 123 9.73 18.33 12.29
CA GLU A 123 8.61 18.10 11.38
C GLU A 123 8.92 18.56 9.96
N GLU A 124 9.69 19.65 9.81
CA GLU A 124 10.25 20.09 8.52
C GLU A 124 11.21 19.02 7.98
N ALA A 125 12.14 18.53 8.82
CA ALA A 125 13.06 17.48 8.43
C ALA A 125 12.34 16.17 8.05
N TRP A 126 11.29 15.79 8.80
CA TRP A 126 10.47 14.62 8.48
C TRP A 126 9.72 14.79 7.16
N ARG A 127 9.09 15.96 6.94
CA ARG A 127 8.44 16.30 5.67
C ARG A 127 9.42 16.21 4.51
N ASP A 128 10.61 16.78 4.66
CA ASP A 128 11.62 16.84 3.61
C ASP A 128 12.13 15.43 3.28
N HIS A 129 12.39 14.60 4.30
CA HIS A 129 12.74 13.20 4.12
C HIS A 129 11.67 12.41 3.35
N LEU A 130 10.39 12.55 3.71
CA LEU A 130 9.29 11.88 3.01
C LEU A 130 9.08 12.43 1.59
N SER A 131 9.29 13.73 1.40
CA SER A 131 9.20 14.38 0.10
C SER A 131 10.30 13.86 -0.83
N GLU A 132 11.55 13.78 -0.38
CA GLU A 132 12.66 13.18 -1.13
C GLU A 132 12.39 11.73 -1.54
N ARG A 133 11.80 10.94 -0.64
CA ARG A 133 11.36 9.57 -0.96
C ARG A 133 10.28 9.53 -2.03
N LEU A 134 9.33 10.47 -1.98
CA LEU A 134 8.29 10.62 -3.00
C LEU A 134 8.90 11.01 -4.36
N PHE A 135 9.89 11.91 -4.37
CA PHE A 135 10.58 12.37 -5.59
C PHE A 135 11.49 11.31 -6.23
N SER A 136 12.04 10.39 -5.43
CA SER A 136 12.97 9.36 -5.90
C SER A 136 12.32 8.03 -6.32
N GLY A 137 10.98 7.92 -6.27
CA GLY A 137 10.30 6.65 -6.58
C GLY A 137 8.78 6.73 -6.70
N PHE A 138 8.24 7.53 -7.63
CA PHE A 138 6.80 7.55 -7.93
C PHE A 138 6.26 6.23 -8.51
N ASP A 139 7.13 5.41 -9.11
CA ASP A 139 6.78 4.09 -9.66
C ASP A 139 6.71 2.98 -8.58
N ARG A 140 6.88 3.33 -7.29
CA ARG A 140 6.88 2.38 -6.18
C ARG A 140 5.47 2.15 -5.64
N PRO A 141 5.13 0.92 -5.23
CA PRO A 141 3.82 0.61 -4.70
C PRO A 141 3.50 1.37 -3.40
N GLU A 142 4.52 1.79 -2.63
CA GLU A 142 4.36 2.55 -1.38
C GLU A 142 4.09 4.06 -1.59
N MET A 143 3.98 4.54 -2.83
CA MET A 143 3.76 5.95 -3.11
C MET A 143 2.54 6.49 -2.35
N ALA A 144 1.43 5.74 -2.32
CA ALA A 144 0.22 6.13 -1.58
C ALA A 144 0.47 6.21 -0.06
N ASN A 145 1.25 5.30 0.52
CA ASN A 145 1.64 5.35 1.93
C ASN A 145 2.45 6.61 2.24
N ILE A 146 3.46 6.90 1.41
CA ILE A 146 4.34 8.05 1.59
C ILE A 146 3.54 9.34 1.42
N LEU A 147 2.63 9.38 0.45
CA LEU A 147 1.74 10.51 0.20
C LEU A 147 0.84 10.77 1.42
N LEU A 148 0.14 9.74 1.92
CA LEU A 148 -0.67 9.85 3.14
C LEU A 148 0.17 10.23 4.37
N ALA A 149 1.42 9.78 4.43
CA ALA A 149 2.30 10.13 5.53
C ALA A 149 2.77 11.59 5.49
N VAL A 150 2.94 12.17 4.29
CA VAL A 150 3.53 13.51 4.12
C VAL A 150 2.49 14.63 3.96
N MET A 151 1.31 14.33 3.41
CA MET A 151 0.20 15.28 3.23
C MET A 151 -0.08 16.17 4.45
N PRO A 152 -0.10 15.65 5.71
CA PRO A 152 -0.40 16.46 6.90
C PRO A 152 0.62 17.57 7.22
N TYR A 153 1.76 17.57 6.55
CA TYR A 153 2.86 18.52 6.73
C TYR A 153 2.89 19.59 5.64
N PHE A 154 1.96 19.54 4.68
CA PHE A 154 1.80 20.59 3.68
C PHE A 154 0.61 21.48 4.02
N ARG A 155 0.80 22.80 3.85
CA ARG A 155 -0.32 23.73 3.84
C ARG A 155 -1.19 23.48 2.61
N ARG A 156 -2.48 23.78 2.72
CA ARG A 156 -3.43 23.75 1.61
C ARG A 156 -2.89 24.52 0.40
N GLY A 157 -3.06 23.95 -0.79
CA GLY A 157 -2.54 24.50 -2.04
C GLY A 157 -1.01 24.50 -2.21
N LYS A 158 -0.23 23.98 -1.26
CA LYS A 158 1.25 23.98 -1.34
C LYS A 158 1.85 22.64 -1.78
N MET A 159 1.08 21.57 -1.81
CA MET A 159 1.50 20.29 -2.39
C MET A 159 1.00 20.21 -3.83
N LYS A 160 1.83 19.73 -4.76
CA LYS A 160 1.43 19.47 -6.15
C LYS A 160 1.96 18.12 -6.59
N VAL A 161 1.05 17.25 -7.01
CA VAL A 161 1.35 15.95 -7.61
C VAL A 161 1.06 16.02 -9.09
N ARG A 162 2.06 15.69 -9.91
CA ARG A 162 1.92 15.72 -11.36
C ARG A 162 1.03 14.61 -11.83
N ASN A 163 0.22 14.88 -12.86
CA ASN A 163 -0.74 13.92 -13.41
C ASN A 163 -1.47 13.17 -12.30
N CYS A 164 -1.96 13.89 -11.28
CA CYS A 164 -2.55 13.28 -10.09
C CYS A 164 -3.70 12.32 -10.44
N GLU A 165 -4.44 12.58 -11.51
CA GLU A 165 -5.48 11.68 -12.05
C GLU A 165 -4.94 10.29 -12.47
N GLN A 166 -3.66 10.21 -12.87
CA GLN A 166 -3.00 8.97 -13.28
C GLN A 166 -2.18 8.34 -12.16
N ASN A 167 -1.68 9.17 -11.24
CA ASN A 167 -0.74 8.75 -10.21
C ASN A 167 -1.39 8.50 -8.85
N LEU A 168 -2.51 9.16 -8.52
CA LEU A 168 -3.20 8.92 -7.26
C LEU A 168 -4.29 7.87 -7.44
N PRO A 169 -4.51 7.02 -6.42
CA PRO A 169 -5.69 6.17 -6.38
C PRO A 169 -6.98 6.99 -6.41
N ALA A 170 -8.00 6.50 -7.11
CA ALA A 170 -9.28 7.20 -7.26
C ALA A 170 -9.94 7.56 -5.92
N TRP A 171 -9.82 6.70 -4.91
CA TRP A 171 -10.36 6.91 -3.56
C TRP A 171 -9.68 8.05 -2.78
N LEU A 172 -8.46 8.47 -3.16
CA LEU A 172 -7.73 9.58 -2.52
C LEU A 172 -7.84 10.87 -3.33
N LEU A 173 -8.11 10.76 -4.63
CA LEU A 173 -7.98 11.83 -5.59
C LEU A 173 -8.90 13.02 -5.28
N GLU A 174 -10.14 12.77 -4.85
CA GLU A 174 -11.08 13.83 -4.50
C GLU A 174 -10.64 14.61 -3.26
N ASP A 175 -10.22 13.92 -2.19
CA ASP A 175 -9.72 14.56 -0.97
C ASP A 175 -8.42 15.33 -1.22
N TYR A 176 -7.52 14.77 -2.03
CA TYR A 176 -6.32 15.47 -2.48
C TYR A 176 -6.67 16.75 -3.26
N ALA A 177 -7.56 16.65 -4.25
CA ALA A 177 -7.97 17.78 -5.06
C ALA A 177 -8.62 18.86 -4.19
N SER A 178 -9.49 18.49 -3.26
CA SER A 178 -10.13 19.44 -2.33
C SER A 178 -9.11 20.24 -1.50
N LEU A 179 -8.04 19.60 -1.03
CA LEU A 179 -7.06 20.22 -0.14
C LEU A 179 -5.96 21.00 -0.87
N PHE A 180 -5.54 20.53 -2.04
CA PHE A 180 -4.33 21.01 -2.70
C PHE A 180 -4.54 21.56 -4.11
N GLU A 181 -5.55 21.08 -4.85
CA GLU A 181 -5.80 21.48 -6.24
C GLU A 181 -7.32 21.57 -6.53
N PRO A 182 -8.05 22.53 -5.91
CA PRO A 182 -9.52 22.59 -5.97
C PRO A 182 -10.07 22.80 -7.39
N GLU A 183 -9.24 23.37 -8.27
CA GLU A 183 -9.55 23.56 -9.70
C GLU A 183 -9.77 22.24 -10.46
N LEU A 184 -9.34 21.10 -9.90
CA LEU A 184 -9.56 19.77 -10.47
C LEU A 184 -10.95 19.21 -10.13
N LEU A 185 -11.58 19.64 -9.04
CA LEU A 185 -12.88 19.10 -8.59
C LEU A 185 -13.98 19.20 -9.67
N PRO A 186 -14.13 20.33 -10.40
CA PRO A 186 -15.13 20.41 -11.47
C PRO A 186 -14.86 19.48 -12.64
N ARG A 187 -13.63 18.97 -12.81
CA ARG A 187 -13.25 18.01 -13.87
C ARG A 187 -13.49 16.58 -13.43
N LEU A 188 -13.13 16.25 -12.20
CA LEU A 188 -13.34 14.93 -11.59
C LEU A 188 -14.83 14.57 -11.49
N ARG A 189 -15.69 15.57 -11.24
CA ARG A 189 -17.13 15.39 -11.12
C ARG A 189 -17.89 15.44 -12.45
N GLN A 190 -17.21 15.61 -13.60
CA GLN A 190 -17.91 15.56 -14.89
C GLN A 190 -18.15 14.11 -15.29
N PRO A 191 -19.38 13.75 -15.70
CA PRO A 191 -19.61 12.46 -16.33
C PRO A 191 -18.77 12.34 -17.60
N SER A 192 -18.22 11.15 -17.80
CA SER A 192 -17.45 10.80 -18.98
C SER A 192 -18.24 11.12 -20.26
N PRO A 193 -17.58 11.40 -21.40
CA PRO A 193 -18.28 11.63 -22.67
C PRO A 193 -19.22 10.49 -23.09
N LEU A 194 -18.95 9.27 -22.61
CA LEU A 194 -19.80 8.09 -22.79
C LEU A 194 -21.05 8.15 -21.91
N GLU A 195 -20.93 8.55 -20.64
CA GLU A 195 -22.08 8.75 -19.74
C GLU A 195 -22.95 9.94 -20.16
N ARG A 196 -22.35 11.02 -20.68
CA ARG A 196 -23.10 12.13 -21.30
C ARG A 196 -23.91 11.69 -22.52
N ARG A 197 -23.41 10.70 -23.27
CA ARG A 197 -24.11 10.12 -24.42
C ARG A 197 -25.22 9.16 -23.99
N ALA A 198 -25.06 8.51 -22.83
CA ALA A 198 -26.09 7.66 -22.23
C ALA A 198 -27.21 8.45 -21.53
N LEU A 199 -26.91 9.64 -20.99
CA LEU A 199 -27.88 10.56 -20.39
C LEU A 199 -28.55 11.52 -21.39
N ALA A 200 -28.15 11.50 -22.66
CA ALA A 200 -28.80 12.32 -23.67
C ALA A 200 -30.22 11.77 -23.95
N PRO A 201 -31.28 12.61 -23.91
CA PRO A 201 -32.63 12.15 -24.24
C PRO A 201 -32.66 11.59 -25.66
N ALA A 202 -33.30 10.44 -25.82
CA ALA A 202 -33.47 9.73 -27.09
C ALA A 202 -34.21 10.63 -28.10
N GLY A 203 -33.47 11.37 -28.92
CA GLY A 203 -34.06 12.35 -29.81
C GLY A 203 -33.07 13.16 -30.64
N ALA A 204 -32.09 12.52 -31.27
CA ALA A 204 -31.36 13.14 -32.37
C ALA A 204 -30.67 12.07 -33.25
N THR A 205 -31.46 11.35 -34.04
CA THR A 205 -30.96 10.68 -35.24
C THR A 205 -30.42 11.74 -36.20
N ARG A 206 -29.13 11.70 -36.53
CA ARG A 206 -28.61 12.31 -37.75
C ARG A 206 -27.85 11.26 -38.55
N ALA A 207 -28.25 11.19 -39.81
CA ALA A 207 -27.99 10.13 -40.78
C ALA A 207 -26.50 9.90 -41.09
N VAL A 208 -26.19 8.63 -41.33
CA VAL A 208 -24.98 8.15 -42.00
C VAL A 208 -25.28 8.02 -43.49
N PRO A 209 -24.41 8.47 -44.42
CA PRO A 209 -24.37 7.89 -45.75
C PRO A 209 -23.36 6.73 -45.77
N ALA A 210 -23.82 5.62 -46.33
CA ALA A 210 -23.06 4.43 -46.61
C ALA A 210 -22.01 4.67 -47.72
N ALA A 211 -20.84 4.07 -47.59
CA ALA A 211 -20.01 3.68 -48.72
C ALA A 211 -19.32 2.35 -48.39
N ALA A 212 -19.64 1.35 -49.20
CA ALA A 212 -19.14 0.00 -49.15
C ALA A 212 -17.67 -0.08 -49.62
N GLY A 213 -16.93 -1.00 -49.02
CA GLY A 213 -15.61 -1.43 -49.46
C GLY A 213 -15.24 -2.73 -48.77
N ALA A 214 -15.60 -3.84 -49.43
CA ALA A 214 -15.37 -5.20 -48.97
C ALA A 214 -13.88 -5.56 -48.87
N GLY A 215 -13.53 -6.34 -47.85
CA GLY A 215 -12.21 -6.91 -47.66
C GLY A 215 -12.15 -7.77 -46.41
N ALA A 216 -12.84 -8.91 -46.44
CA ALA A 216 -12.78 -9.90 -45.38
C ALA A 216 -11.35 -10.45 -45.23
N ARG A 217 -10.75 -10.24 -44.06
CA ARG A 217 -9.80 -11.18 -43.47
C ARG A 217 -10.25 -11.43 -42.04
N VAL A 218 -10.61 -12.69 -41.81
CA VAL A 218 -10.82 -13.29 -40.50
C VAL A 218 -9.51 -13.16 -39.74
N SER A 219 -9.50 -12.36 -38.68
CA SER A 219 -8.45 -12.35 -37.67
C SER A 219 -9.09 -12.52 -36.31
N ALA A 220 -8.49 -13.43 -35.56
CA ALA A 220 -8.94 -14.02 -34.32
C ALA A 220 -9.28 -13.00 -33.22
N ALA A 221 -10.11 -13.50 -32.30
CA ALA A 221 -10.32 -13.03 -30.93
C ALA A 221 -9.31 -11.96 -30.49
N GLY A 222 -9.83 -10.76 -30.23
CA GLY A 222 -9.07 -9.67 -29.65
C GLY A 222 -8.53 -10.08 -28.28
N ALA A 223 -7.26 -10.49 -28.26
CA ALA A 223 -6.45 -10.43 -27.07
C ALA A 223 -6.27 -8.94 -26.72
N GLU A 224 -6.83 -8.53 -25.59
CA GLU A 224 -6.51 -7.24 -24.98
C GLU A 224 -4.99 -7.14 -24.72
N PRO A 225 -4.41 -5.94 -24.88
CA PRO A 225 -2.97 -5.75 -24.75
C PRO A 225 -2.51 -5.72 -23.28
N ASP A 226 -1.48 -6.52 -23.01
CA ASP A 226 -0.47 -6.42 -21.94
C ASP A 226 -0.96 -6.30 -20.48
N ALA A 227 -1.29 -7.46 -19.88
CA ALA A 227 -1.08 -7.66 -18.45
C ALA A 227 0.41 -7.99 -18.20
N PRO A 228 1.08 -7.37 -17.20
CA PRO A 228 2.46 -7.70 -16.87
C PRO A 228 2.55 -9.19 -16.51
N PRO A 229 3.52 -9.98 -17.02
CA PRO A 229 3.58 -11.43 -16.79
C PRO A 229 3.61 -11.78 -15.30
N LEU A 230 3.11 -12.97 -14.94
CA LEU A 230 3.14 -13.43 -13.56
C LEU A 230 4.58 -13.40 -13.03
N PRO A 231 4.79 -12.94 -11.78
CA PRO A 231 6.13 -12.86 -11.22
C PRO A 231 6.74 -14.25 -11.08
N GLN A 232 8.02 -14.36 -11.36
CA GLN A 232 8.80 -15.54 -11.01
C GLN A 232 9.20 -15.42 -9.53
N LEU A 233 8.66 -16.32 -8.70
CA LEU A 233 8.89 -16.31 -7.25
C LEU A 233 10.16 -17.09 -6.89
N SER A 234 10.54 -18.10 -7.68
CA SER A 234 11.72 -18.93 -7.43
C SER A 234 12.50 -19.23 -8.70
N SER A 235 13.79 -19.57 -8.56
CA SER A 235 14.62 -20.09 -9.63
C SER A 235 14.12 -21.44 -10.17
N PHE A 236 13.41 -22.23 -9.36
CA PHE A 236 12.80 -23.50 -9.78
C PHE A 236 11.41 -23.24 -10.35
N THR A 237 11.22 -23.44 -11.66
CA THR A 237 9.94 -23.18 -12.35
C THR A 237 9.47 -24.36 -13.19
N GLY A 238 8.19 -24.33 -13.58
CA GLY A 238 7.54 -25.32 -14.43
C GLY A 238 7.67 -26.74 -13.86
N ALA A 239 8.22 -27.66 -14.66
CA ALA A 239 8.39 -29.05 -14.27
C ALA A 239 9.27 -29.23 -13.02
N GLN A 240 10.28 -28.36 -12.81
CA GLN A 240 11.18 -28.46 -11.66
C GLN A 240 10.44 -28.11 -10.35
N ALA A 241 9.61 -27.07 -10.37
CA ALA A 241 8.76 -26.73 -9.23
C ALA A 241 7.81 -27.89 -8.89
N LEU A 242 7.17 -28.48 -9.90
CA LEU A 242 6.23 -29.58 -9.70
C LEU A 242 6.91 -30.85 -9.16
N GLN A 243 8.18 -31.11 -9.49
CA GLN A 243 8.93 -32.24 -8.92
C GLN A 243 9.13 -32.10 -7.40
N LEU A 244 9.25 -30.87 -6.88
CA LEU A 244 9.41 -30.63 -5.44
C LEU A 244 8.20 -31.11 -4.62
N THR A 245 7.00 -31.16 -5.23
CA THR A 245 5.77 -31.62 -4.54
C THR A 245 5.83 -33.08 -4.10
N GLY A 246 6.64 -33.91 -4.77
CA GLY A 246 6.87 -35.30 -4.42
C GLY A 246 8.26 -35.59 -3.82
N SER A 247 9.08 -34.57 -3.58
CA SER A 247 10.42 -34.74 -3.03
C SER A 247 10.38 -34.90 -1.51
N GLU A 248 10.74 -36.07 -1.01
CA GLU A 248 10.82 -36.33 0.44
C GLU A 248 11.80 -35.41 1.15
N GLU A 249 12.93 -35.08 0.50
CA GLU A 249 13.93 -34.15 1.04
C GLU A 249 13.33 -32.75 1.24
N PHE A 250 12.63 -32.24 0.22
CA PHE A 250 11.98 -30.94 0.26
C PHE A 250 10.93 -30.87 1.37
N LEU A 251 10.04 -31.88 1.42
CA LEU A 251 8.96 -31.95 2.39
C LEU A 251 9.48 -32.10 3.83
N THR A 252 10.48 -32.96 4.04
CA THR A 252 11.08 -33.19 5.36
C THR A 252 11.78 -31.93 5.86
N ARG A 253 12.53 -31.25 5.00
CA ARG A 253 13.25 -30.02 5.33
C ARG A 253 12.30 -28.89 5.71
N LEU A 254 11.27 -28.65 4.90
CA LEU A 254 10.27 -27.63 5.19
C LEU A 254 9.53 -27.93 6.52
N ASN A 255 9.12 -29.18 6.73
CA ASN A 255 8.47 -29.58 7.99
C ASN A 255 9.38 -29.37 9.21
N GLY A 256 10.67 -29.72 9.08
CA GLY A 256 11.68 -29.49 10.12
C GLY A 256 11.83 -28.01 10.45
N LEU A 257 11.98 -27.14 9.45
CA LEU A 257 12.11 -25.70 9.64
C LEU A 257 10.86 -25.08 10.27
N VAL A 258 9.66 -25.51 9.87
CA VAL A 258 8.41 -25.04 10.49
C VAL A 258 8.37 -25.42 11.96
N ASN A 259 8.74 -26.66 12.32
CA ASN A 259 8.80 -27.07 13.73
C ASN A 259 9.84 -26.27 14.53
N LEU A 260 11.03 -26.03 13.94
CA LEU A 260 12.08 -25.25 14.61
C LEU A 260 11.65 -23.80 14.81
N PHE A 261 10.97 -23.20 13.83
CA PHE A 261 10.40 -21.85 13.95
C PHE A 261 9.32 -21.76 15.04
N GLU A 262 8.52 -22.82 15.23
CA GLU A 262 7.55 -22.86 16.33
C GLU A 262 8.22 -22.93 17.71
N ILE A 263 9.43 -23.51 17.80
CA ILE A 263 10.22 -23.59 19.04
C ILE A 263 10.95 -22.27 19.31
N ASP A 264 11.63 -21.72 18.30
CA ASP A 264 12.37 -20.46 18.37
C ASP A 264 12.06 -19.56 17.15
N PRO A 265 11.06 -18.64 17.26
CA PRO A 265 10.69 -17.75 16.18
C PRO A 265 11.69 -16.60 15.96
N ASP A 266 12.65 -16.44 16.88
CA ASP A 266 13.64 -15.35 16.84
C ASP A 266 14.94 -15.73 16.11
N ASP A 267 15.12 -17.00 15.75
CA ASP A 267 16.23 -17.47 14.94
C ASP A 267 16.19 -16.86 13.51
N GLY A 268 17.18 -16.00 13.24
CA GLY A 268 17.32 -15.33 11.94
C GLY A 268 17.61 -16.27 10.77
N ALA A 269 18.36 -17.35 10.98
CA ALA A 269 18.71 -18.31 9.94
C ALA A 269 17.49 -19.15 9.53
N ILE A 270 16.72 -19.62 10.51
CA ILE A 270 15.45 -20.34 10.24
C ILE A 270 14.48 -19.43 9.48
N ARG A 271 14.34 -18.16 9.90
CA ARG A 271 13.47 -17.20 9.20
C ARG A 271 13.91 -16.91 7.78
N GLN A 272 15.21 -16.80 7.53
CA GLN A 272 15.74 -16.57 6.18
C GLN A 272 15.44 -17.77 5.28
N GLU A 273 15.64 -18.99 5.80
CA GLU A 273 15.42 -20.21 5.03
C GLU A 273 13.93 -20.45 4.73
N LEU A 274 13.05 -20.24 5.71
CA LEU A 274 11.61 -20.27 5.50
C LEU A 274 11.14 -19.23 4.47
N GLY A 275 11.87 -18.13 4.29
CA GLY A 275 11.60 -17.15 3.24
C GLY A 275 11.85 -17.72 1.85
N SER A 276 12.93 -18.48 1.68
CA SER A 276 13.19 -19.22 0.43
C SER A 276 12.11 -20.26 0.14
N PHE A 277 11.62 -20.96 1.17
CA PHE A 277 10.50 -21.90 1.04
C PHE A 277 9.17 -21.20 0.73
N ARG A 278 8.88 -20.05 1.33
CA ARG A 278 7.70 -19.21 1.03
C ARG A 278 7.60 -18.96 -0.48
N ARG A 279 8.71 -18.54 -1.08
CA ARG A 279 8.84 -18.26 -2.51
C ARG A 279 8.68 -19.53 -3.38
N GLN A 280 9.30 -20.64 -2.98
CA GLN A 280 9.18 -21.92 -3.68
C GLN A 280 7.75 -22.47 -3.65
N LEU A 281 7.08 -22.44 -2.48
CA LEU A 281 5.68 -22.81 -2.34
C LEU A 281 4.79 -21.97 -3.27
N GLY A 282 5.03 -20.65 -3.32
CA GLY A 282 4.31 -19.78 -4.24
C GLY A 282 4.51 -20.17 -5.70
N GLN A 283 5.75 -20.43 -6.11
CA GLN A 283 6.09 -20.81 -7.48
C GLN A 283 5.41 -22.13 -7.89
N ILE A 284 5.41 -23.12 -7.00
CA ILE A 284 4.71 -24.40 -7.21
C ILE A 284 3.23 -24.17 -7.53
N TRP A 285 2.55 -23.29 -6.78
CA TRP A 285 1.15 -22.96 -7.05
C TRP A 285 0.95 -22.26 -8.39
N LEU A 286 1.83 -21.32 -8.78
CA LEU A 286 1.77 -20.63 -10.07
C LEU A 286 1.97 -21.56 -11.28
N ASP A 287 2.78 -22.61 -11.09
CA ASP A 287 3.12 -23.59 -12.12
C ASP A 287 2.19 -24.81 -12.14
N THR A 288 1.32 -24.94 -11.15
CA THR A 288 0.35 -26.04 -11.08
C THR A 288 -0.77 -25.84 -12.10
N PRO A 289 -1.01 -26.82 -12.99
CA PRO A 289 -2.17 -26.84 -13.87
C PRO A 289 -3.49 -26.77 -13.08
N GLU A 290 -4.49 -26.10 -13.62
CA GLU A 290 -5.75 -25.82 -12.92
C GLU A 290 -6.50 -27.08 -12.47
N ASP A 291 -6.48 -28.13 -13.28
CA ASP A 291 -7.04 -29.45 -13.00
C ASP A 291 -6.34 -30.19 -11.85
N ARG A 292 -5.09 -29.81 -11.54
CA ARG A 292 -4.30 -30.42 -10.46
C ARG A 292 -4.26 -29.61 -9.17
N LEU A 293 -4.88 -28.42 -9.12
CA LEU A 293 -4.84 -27.56 -7.94
C LEU A 293 -5.50 -28.20 -6.72
N GLN A 294 -6.74 -28.65 -6.86
CA GLN A 294 -7.46 -29.26 -5.74
C GLN A 294 -6.80 -30.58 -5.29
N PRO A 295 -6.46 -31.52 -6.19
CA PRO A 295 -5.73 -32.74 -5.79
C PRO A 295 -4.40 -32.44 -5.09
N LEU A 296 -3.63 -31.45 -5.57
CA LEU A 296 -2.37 -31.06 -4.93
C LEU A 296 -2.62 -30.43 -3.56
N PHE A 297 -3.67 -29.61 -3.43
CA PHE A 297 -4.06 -29.04 -2.15
C PHE A 297 -4.52 -30.10 -1.15
N GLU A 298 -5.19 -31.16 -1.57
CA GLU A 298 -5.61 -32.26 -0.69
C GLU A 298 -4.51 -33.30 -0.42
N SER A 299 -3.33 -33.14 -1.03
CA SER A 299 -2.19 -34.06 -0.87
C SER A 299 -1.33 -33.77 0.38
N PRO A 300 -0.34 -34.64 0.70
CA PRO A 300 0.64 -34.38 1.75
C PRO A 300 1.43 -33.07 1.59
N PHE A 301 1.71 -32.65 0.35
CA PHE A 301 2.29 -31.34 0.07
C PHE A 301 1.34 -30.22 0.52
N GLY A 302 0.05 -30.34 0.22
CA GLY A 302 -0.97 -29.39 0.62
C GLY A 302 -1.15 -29.32 2.14
N ASP A 303 -1.04 -30.45 2.85
CA ASP A 303 -1.04 -30.48 4.31
C ASP A 303 0.13 -29.69 4.89
N LEU A 304 1.33 -29.88 4.34
CA LEU A 304 2.52 -29.15 4.77
C LEU A 304 2.42 -27.66 4.44
N TYR A 305 1.87 -27.31 3.28
CA TYR A 305 1.57 -25.93 2.91
C TYR A 305 0.59 -25.27 3.90
N ARG A 306 -0.49 -25.96 4.28
CA ARG A 306 -1.42 -25.47 5.33
C ARG A 306 -0.72 -25.32 6.68
N LYS A 307 0.11 -26.29 7.06
CA LYS A 307 0.91 -26.22 8.30
C LYS A 307 1.83 -25.00 8.30
N PHE A 308 2.49 -24.72 7.18
CA PHE A 308 3.30 -23.52 7.01
C PHE A 308 2.48 -22.24 7.22
N LEU A 309 1.27 -22.14 6.65
CA LEU A 309 0.39 -20.98 6.87
C LEU A 309 -0.04 -20.81 8.34
N ARG A 310 -0.29 -21.91 9.06
CA ARG A 310 -0.69 -21.93 10.48
C ARG A 310 0.46 -21.69 11.46
N SER A 311 1.71 -21.83 11.01
CA SER A 311 2.91 -21.67 11.86
C SER A 311 3.06 -20.25 12.43
N GLY A 312 2.37 -19.26 11.85
CA GLY A 312 2.53 -17.85 12.18
C GLY A 312 3.68 -17.17 11.44
N TYR A 313 4.49 -17.91 10.67
CA TYR A 313 5.59 -17.35 9.88
C TYR A 313 5.11 -16.29 8.87
N ALA A 314 3.89 -16.41 8.33
CA ALA A 314 3.32 -15.39 7.44
C ALA A 314 3.08 -14.02 8.12
N ALA A 315 3.09 -13.97 9.46
CA ALA A 315 2.98 -12.73 10.23
C ALA A 315 4.35 -12.07 10.50
N THR A 316 5.48 -12.73 10.19
CA THR A 316 6.80 -12.15 10.38
C THR A 316 7.07 -11.04 9.36
N PRO A 317 7.93 -10.06 9.68
CA PRO A 317 8.36 -9.05 8.71
C PRO A 317 8.90 -9.68 7.42
N LEU A 318 8.45 -9.18 6.27
CA LEU A 318 8.92 -9.61 4.95
C LEU A 318 10.25 -8.93 4.61
N ALA A 319 11.17 -9.70 4.03
CA ALA A 319 12.34 -9.17 3.35
C ALA A 319 11.93 -8.26 2.17
N GLU A 320 12.84 -7.42 1.70
CA GLU A 320 12.59 -6.50 0.58
C GLU A 320 12.14 -7.25 -0.69
N GLU A 321 12.82 -8.34 -1.04
CA GLU A 321 12.46 -9.21 -2.17
C GLU A 321 11.01 -9.72 -2.05
N ASP A 322 10.64 -10.27 -0.88
CA ASP A 322 9.29 -10.77 -0.63
C ASP A 322 8.22 -9.67 -0.68
N ARG A 323 8.56 -8.43 -0.27
CA ARG A 323 7.64 -7.28 -0.40
C ARG A 323 7.38 -6.91 -1.86
N GLN A 324 8.39 -7.00 -2.72
CA GLN A 324 8.25 -6.77 -4.15
C GLN A 324 7.39 -7.85 -4.81
N LEU A 325 7.65 -9.12 -4.51
CA LEU A 325 6.87 -10.25 -5.03
C LEU A 325 5.40 -10.18 -4.57
N ARG A 326 5.16 -9.89 -3.28
CA ARG A 326 3.81 -9.67 -2.75
C ARG A 326 3.07 -8.57 -3.51
N SER A 327 3.74 -7.46 -3.81
CA SER A 327 3.13 -6.34 -4.53
C SER A 327 2.74 -6.72 -5.97
N GLN A 328 3.59 -7.50 -6.65
CA GLN A 328 3.30 -8.03 -7.99
C GLN A 328 2.11 -8.99 -7.98
N LEU A 329 2.05 -9.93 -7.02
CA LEU A 329 0.92 -10.85 -6.87
C LEU A 329 -0.37 -10.12 -6.48
N ALA A 330 -0.31 -9.07 -5.64
CA ALA A 330 -1.47 -8.31 -5.22
C ALA A 330 -2.18 -7.61 -6.39
N GLN A 331 -1.42 -7.13 -7.39
CA GLN A 331 -2.01 -6.55 -8.61
C GLN A 331 -2.87 -7.56 -9.38
N TYR A 332 -2.46 -8.83 -9.38
CA TYR A 332 -3.21 -9.91 -9.99
C TYR A 332 -4.48 -10.27 -9.20
N VAL A 333 -4.39 -10.35 -7.87
CA VAL A 333 -5.54 -10.66 -7.00
C VAL A 333 -6.63 -9.58 -7.08
N ARG A 334 -6.30 -8.33 -7.40
CA ARG A 334 -7.29 -7.27 -7.62
C ARG A 334 -8.15 -7.48 -8.87
N ASN A 335 -7.70 -8.31 -9.82
CA ASN A 335 -8.44 -8.63 -11.02
C ASN A 335 -8.43 -10.15 -11.29
N MET A 336 -9.28 -10.87 -10.55
CA MET A 336 -9.44 -12.33 -10.65
C MET A 336 -10.25 -12.80 -11.87
N THR A 337 -10.64 -11.91 -12.78
CA THR A 337 -11.23 -12.31 -14.09
C THR A 337 -10.19 -12.94 -15.03
N ARG A 338 -8.91 -12.85 -14.65
CA ARG A 338 -7.78 -13.36 -15.43
C ARG A 338 -7.59 -14.86 -15.26
N PRO A 339 -7.01 -15.55 -16.26
CA PRO A 339 -6.60 -16.93 -16.09
C PRO A 339 -5.58 -17.04 -14.95
N LYS A 340 -5.54 -18.20 -14.30
CA LYS A 340 -4.69 -18.51 -13.15
C LYS A 340 -5.02 -17.77 -11.84
N ALA A 341 -6.22 -17.20 -11.69
CA ALA A 341 -6.61 -16.49 -10.47
C ALA A 341 -6.46 -17.36 -9.20
N THR A 342 -6.90 -18.62 -9.24
CA THR A 342 -6.78 -19.57 -8.11
C THR A 342 -5.33 -19.86 -7.74
N GLN A 343 -4.46 -20.06 -8.74
CA GLN A 343 -3.02 -20.24 -8.55
C GLN A 343 -2.41 -19.05 -7.83
N VAL A 344 -2.75 -17.83 -8.26
CA VAL A 344 -2.24 -16.60 -7.66
C VAL A 344 -2.71 -16.46 -6.22
N VAL A 345 -3.97 -16.80 -5.91
CA VAL A 345 -4.48 -16.80 -4.54
C VAL A 345 -3.62 -17.73 -3.68
N LEU A 346 -3.43 -18.99 -4.09
CA LEU A 346 -2.61 -19.94 -3.34
C LEU A 346 -1.14 -19.50 -3.24
N ALA A 347 -0.61 -18.87 -4.27
CA ALA A 347 0.75 -18.37 -4.27
C ALA A 347 0.95 -17.18 -3.32
N VAL A 348 -0.09 -16.38 -3.10
CA VAL A 348 0.01 -15.13 -2.34
C VAL A 348 -0.23 -15.30 -0.84
N LEU A 349 -1.03 -16.29 -0.41
CA LEU A 349 -1.35 -16.51 1.01
C LEU A 349 -0.12 -16.56 1.96
N PRO A 350 1.03 -17.16 1.58
CA PRO A 350 2.24 -17.16 2.41
C PRO A 350 2.86 -15.79 2.70
N PHE A 351 2.49 -14.76 1.93
CA PHE A 351 3.01 -13.39 2.02
C PHE A 351 2.10 -12.46 2.82
N TYR A 352 0.94 -12.95 3.27
CA TYR A 352 -0.01 -12.17 4.05
C TYR A 352 -0.22 -12.79 5.43
N PRO A 353 -0.23 -11.99 6.50
CA PRO A 353 -0.68 -12.46 7.79
C PRO A 353 -2.14 -12.95 7.71
N PRO A 354 -2.55 -13.86 8.61
CA PRO A 354 -3.93 -14.29 8.76
C PRO A 354 -4.94 -13.14 8.70
N GLY A 355 -5.96 -13.26 7.85
CA GLY A 355 -7.05 -12.27 7.76
C GLY A 355 -6.66 -10.90 7.19
N LYS A 356 -5.46 -10.75 6.63
CA LYS A 356 -5.00 -9.50 6.00
C LYS A 356 -5.15 -9.45 4.48
N ILE A 357 -5.59 -10.54 3.86
CA ILE A 357 -5.88 -10.56 2.43
C ILE A 357 -7.36 -10.25 2.18
N GLY A 358 -7.62 -9.20 1.39
CA GLY A 358 -8.95 -8.90 0.86
C GLY A 358 -9.01 -9.22 -0.63
N PHE A 359 -10.06 -9.89 -1.09
CA PHE A 359 -10.21 -10.29 -2.50
C PHE A 359 -11.12 -9.36 -3.32
N ALA A 360 -11.66 -8.29 -2.71
CA ALA A 360 -12.45 -7.26 -3.38
C ALA A 360 -13.60 -7.79 -4.27
N GLY A 361 -14.32 -8.82 -3.81
CA GLY A 361 -15.38 -9.49 -4.60
C GLY A 361 -14.86 -10.57 -5.55
N GLY A 362 -13.55 -10.83 -5.54
CA GLY A 362 -12.88 -11.88 -6.32
C GLY A 362 -13.21 -13.30 -5.83
N GLU A 363 -13.85 -13.44 -4.67
CA GLU A 363 -14.33 -14.71 -4.13
C GLU A 363 -15.26 -15.44 -5.11
N GLN A 364 -16.01 -14.71 -5.95
CA GLN A 364 -16.88 -15.28 -6.98
C GLN A 364 -16.11 -16.05 -8.08
N PHE A 365 -14.81 -15.79 -8.25
CA PHE A 365 -13.95 -16.44 -9.24
C PHE A 365 -13.12 -17.58 -8.64
N MET A 366 -13.29 -17.86 -7.34
CA MET A 366 -12.61 -18.97 -6.68
C MET A 366 -13.47 -20.24 -6.70
N PRO A 367 -12.84 -21.42 -6.80
CA PRO A 367 -13.56 -22.67 -6.67
C PRO A 367 -14.06 -22.85 -5.23
N GLN A 368 -15.22 -23.50 -5.08
CA GLN A 368 -15.89 -23.67 -3.79
C GLN A 368 -15.03 -24.36 -2.73
N TRP A 369 -14.20 -25.33 -3.13
CA TRP A 369 -13.30 -26.04 -2.21
C TRP A 369 -12.29 -25.08 -1.54
N LEU A 370 -11.80 -24.07 -2.28
CA LEU A 370 -10.85 -23.09 -1.75
C LEU A 370 -11.56 -22.11 -0.81
N LEU A 371 -12.75 -21.63 -1.21
CA LEU A 371 -13.58 -20.76 -0.37
C LEU A 371 -13.92 -21.42 0.97
N GLY A 372 -14.25 -22.72 0.97
CA GLY A 372 -14.49 -23.49 2.18
C GLY A 372 -13.23 -23.68 3.04
N ALA A 373 -12.06 -23.78 2.42
CA ALA A 373 -10.80 -23.98 3.13
C ALA A 373 -10.27 -22.69 3.79
N LEU A 374 -10.40 -21.52 3.13
CA LEU A 374 -9.82 -20.23 3.54
C LEU A 374 -10.00 -19.90 5.04
N PRO A 375 -11.20 -20.01 5.65
CA PRO A 375 -11.39 -19.70 7.08
C PRO A 375 -10.54 -20.57 8.02
N SER A 376 -10.23 -21.80 7.62
CA SER A 376 -9.51 -22.80 8.42
C SER A 376 -7.99 -22.79 8.19
N LEU A 377 -7.50 -22.00 7.25
CA LEU A 377 -6.08 -21.96 6.87
C LEU A 377 -5.18 -21.33 7.93
N TYR A 378 -5.75 -20.54 8.83
CA TYR A 378 -4.98 -19.77 9.81
C TYR A 378 -5.39 -20.00 11.26
N VAL A 379 -6.41 -20.83 11.50
CA VAL A 379 -6.82 -21.22 12.86
C VAL A 379 -5.94 -22.39 13.31
N LYS A 380 -5.26 -22.22 14.46
CA LYS A 380 -4.66 -23.36 15.18
C LYS A 380 -5.82 -24.13 15.82
N ASN A 381 -6.04 -25.36 15.38
CA ASN A 381 -6.97 -26.29 16.05
C ASN A 381 -6.41 -26.71 17.40
#